data_AF-A0A9Q1JUT4-F1
#
_entry.id   AF-A0A9Q1JUT4-F1
#
_cell.length_a   1.000
_cell.length_b   1.000
_cell.length_c   1.000
_cell.angle_alpha   90.00
_cell.angle_beta   90.00
_cell.angle_gamma   90.00
#
_symmetry.space_group_name_H-M   'P 1'
#
loop_
_entity.id
_entity.type
_entity.pdbx_description
1 polymer ?
#
loop_
_entity_poly.entity_id
_entity_poly.type
_entity_poly.pdbx_seq_one_letter_code
_entity_poly.pdbx_strand_id
1 'polypeptide(L)'
;MLAKALEYENFDKFDRVRFPKIRYAGMLQYDGELKLPSRYLLSPPEIERTSGEYLVHNGFFNPEMEEYVEIPSDSGITFNVKPKMNALEIAEKARNAILRAKFHQLHVNLPNSDMVGHTGYLGRWFEESETPGGLNADVSPMGGLLQAEVEVNGSIFVSKE
;
A
#
# COMPACT_ATOMS: atom_id res chain seq x y z
N MET A 1 12.09 9.00 -4.72
CA MET A 1 12.06 10.45 -5.02
C MET A 1 13.44 11.10 -5.02
N LEU A 2 14.24 10.97 -3.96
CA LEU A 2 15.57 11.61 -3.88
C LEU A 2 16.52 11.18 -5.01
N ALA A 3 16.63 9.89 -5.31
CA ALA A 3 17.45 9.40 -6.42
C ALA A 3 17.03 10.01 -7.78
N LYS A 4 15.72 10.19 -8.02
CA LYS A 4 15.20 10.87 -9.22
C LYS A 4 15.65 12.33 -9.27
N ALA A 5 15.59 13.04 -8.14
CA ALA A 5 16.02 14.45 -8.06
C ALA A 5 17.52 14.63 -8.34
N LEU A 6 18.34 13.63 -8.01
CA LEU A 6 19.80 13.63 -8.19
C LEU A 6 20.24 13.19 -9.59
N GLU A 7 19.48 12.34 -10.28
CA GLU A 7 19.85 11.84 -11.62
C GLU A 7 19.11 12.50 -12.77
N TYR A 8 17.83 12.86 -12.60
CA TYR A 8 17.02 13.35 -13.71
C TYR A 8 17.25 14.84 -13.96
N GLU A 9 17.67 15.19 -15.17
CA GLU A 9 17.81 16.59 -15.58
C GLU A 9 16.47 17.32 -15.55
N ASN A 10 15.40 16.66 -16.01
CA ASN A 10 14.04 17.21 -16.06
C ASN A 10 13.21 16.76 -14.85
N PHE A 11 13.62 17.16 -13.65
CA PHE A 11 12.88 16.88 -12.41
C PHE A 11 12.03 18.09 -12.00
N ASP A 12 10.72 17.88 -11.83
CA ASP A 12 9.69 18.93 -11.73
C ASP A 12 8.92 18.94 -10.39
N LYS A 13 9.30 18.10 -9.42
CA LYS A 13 8.52 17.91 -8.18
C LYS A 13 8.76 18.97 -7.12
N PHE A 14 9.88 19.67 -7.20
CA PHE A 14 10.20 20.86 -6.39
C PHE A 14 11.34 21.64 -7.06
N ASP A 15 11.49 22.92 -6.70
CA ASP A 15 12.61 23.72 -7.17
C ASP A 15 13.92 23.29 -6.51
N ARG A 16 14.84 22.77 -7.31
CA ARG A 16 16.15 22.29 -6.84
C ARG A 16 17.10 23.44 -6.48
N VAL A 17 16.86 24.66 -7.00
CA VAL A 17 17.77 25.82 -6.95
C VAL A 17 19.11 25.59 -7.66
N ARG A 18 19.76 24.43 -7.46
CA ARG A 18 21.01 24.01 -8.08
C ARG A 18 20.96 22.53 -8.43
N PHE A 19 21.49 22.20 -9.61
CA PHE A 19 21.71 20.81 -10.04
C PHE A 19 23.21 20.58 -10.29
N PRO A 20 23.98 20.16 -9.26
CA PRO A 20 25.42 19.96 -9.39
C PRO A 20 25.73 18.66 -10.17
N LYS A 21 26.75 18.72 -11.03
CA LYS A 21 27.27 17.54 -11.73
C LYS A 21 28.04 16.65 -10.75
N ILE A 22 27.37 15.71 -10.12
CA ILE A 22 27.94 14.76 -9.17
C ILE A 22 27.98 13.34 -9.74
N ARG A 23 28.83 12.49 -9.19
CA ARG A 23 28.75 11.03 -9.39
C ARG A 23 27.96 10.44 -8.24
N TYR A 24 26.68 10.17 -8.46
CA TYR A 24 25.82 9.51 -7.49
C TYR A 24 25.85 7.99 -7.70
N ALA A 25 25.78 7.23 -6.62
CA ALA A 25 25.57 5.78 -6.63
C ALA A 25 24.75 5.39 -5.39
N GLY A 26 23.73 4.54 -5.57
CA GLY A 26 23.00 3.94 -4.47
C GLY A 26 23.76 2.77 -3.85
N MET A 27 23.33 2.32 -2.67
CA MET A 27 23.81 1.04 -2.13
C MET A 27 23.31 -0.12 -3.00
N LEU A 28 22.02 -0.09 -3.34
CA LEU A 28 21.32 -1.03 -4.23
C LEU A 28 20.58 -0.24 -5.31
N GLN A 29 20.10 -0.93 -6.34
CA GLN A 29 19.09 -0.40 -7.25
C GLN A 29 17.74 -0.35 -6.52
N TYR A 30 17.08 0.81 -6.52
CA TYR A 30 15.80 1.02 -5.82
C TYR A 30 14.58 0.72 -6.69
N ASP A 31 14.71 0.89 -8.00
CA ASP A 31 13.65 0.68 -8.96
C ASP A 31 14.24 -0.03 -10.18
N GLY A 32 13.88 -1.30 -10.37
CA GLY A 32 14.41 -2.15 -11.43
C GLY A 32 13.86 -1.78 -12.82
N GLU A 33 12.63 -1.28 -12.89
CA GLU A 33 12.00 -0.87 -14.15
C GLU A 33 12.60 0.43 -14.65
N LEU A 34 12.70 1.43 -13.78
CA LEU A 34 13.33 2.72 -14.09
C LEU A 34 14.86 2.66 -14.07
N LYS A 35 15.43 1.52 -13.65
CA LYS A 35 16.87 1.29 -13.47
C LYS A 35 17.54 2.39 -12.64
N LEU A 36 16.92 2.72 -11.50
CA LEU A 36 17.31 3.85 -10.67
C LEU A 36 17.77 3.38 -9.27
N PRO A 37 18.90 3.88 -8.74
CA PRO A 37 19.90 4.70 -9.42
C PRO A 37 20.61 3.93 -10.55
N SER A 38 21.12 4.67 -11.54
CA SER A 38 21.86 4.10 -12.68
C SER A 38 23.19 3.47 -12.27
N ARG A 39 23.71 3.86 -11.09
CA ARG A 39 24.90 3.29 -10.46
C ARG A 39 24.56 2.82 -9.06
N TYR A 40 25.02 1.62 -8.72
CA TYR A 40 24.84 1.04 -7.41
C TYR A 40 26.04 0.18 -7.02
N LEU A 41 26.25 0.00 -5.72
CA LEU A 41 27.40 -0.72 -5.18
C LEU A 41 27.17 -2.23 -5.10
N LEU A 42 25.92 -2.63 -4.88
CA LEU A 42 25.49 -4.02 -4.76
C LEU A 42 24.31 -4.25 -5.68
N SER A 43 24.29 -5.40 -6.36
CA SER A 43 23.13 -5.79 -7.16
C SER A 43 21.95 -6.10 -6.23
N PRO A 44 20.72 -5.67 -6.60
CA PRO A 44 19.53 -6.11 -5.88
C PRO A 44 19.42 -7.64 -5.94
N PRO A 45 18.88 -8.29 -4.90
CA PRO A 45 18.60 -9.72 -4.96
C PRO A 45 17.57 -9.99 -6.06
N GLU A 46 17.84 -10.98 -6.89
CA GLU A 46 16.88 -11.45 -7.88
C GLU A 46 15.83 -12.31 -7.16
N ILE A 47 14.57 -11.88 -7.23
CA ILE A 47 13.43 -12.62 -6.69
C ILE A 47 12.73 -13.27 -7.88
N GLU A 48 12.91 -14.57 -8.01
CA GLU A 48 12.23 -15.38 -9.01
C GLU A 48 11.19 -16.28 -8.34
N ARG A 49 10.23 -16.76 -9.14
CA ARG A 49 9.20 -17.71 -8.71
C ARG A 49 8.32 -17.13 -7.61
N THR A 50 7.97 -15.85 -7.76
CA THR A 50 6.96 -15.20 -6.93
C THR A 50 5.60 -15.88 -7.08
N SER A 51 4.70 -15.72 -6.10
CA SER A 51 3.34 -16.25 -6.19
C SER A 51 2.61 -15.72 -7.43
N GLY A 52 2.81 -14.46 -7.80
CA GLY A 52 2.30 -13.86 -9.03
C GLY A 52 2.75 -14.60 -10.28
N GLU A 53 4.06 -14.86 -10.43
CA GLU A 53 4.61 -15.64 -11.55
C GLU A 53 3.97 -17.04 -11.65
N TYR A 54 3.80 -17.73 -10.51
CA TYR A 54 3.14 -19.03 -10.50
C TYR A 54 1.67 -18.95 -10.93
N LEU A 55 0.93 -17.94 -10.47
CA LEU A 55 -0.47 -17.77 -10.84
C LEU A 55 -0.63 -17.42 -12.33
N VAL A 56 0.29 -16.62 -12.89
CA VAL A 56 0.34 -16.32 -14.34
C VAL A 56 0.63 -17.59 -15.13
N HIS A 57 1.67 -18.33 -14.75
CA HIS A 57 2.07 -19.55 -15.44
C HIS A 57 0.94 -20.60 -15.48
N ASN A 58 0.12 -20.69 -14.43
CA ASN A 58 -0.99 -21.63 -14.36
C ASN A 58 -2.31 -21.09 -14.97
N GLY A 59 -2.31 -19.89 -15.55
CA GLY A 59 -3.48 -19.31 -16.20
C GLY A 59 -4.56 -18.78 -15.25
N PHE A 60 -4.26 -18.69 -13.95
CA PHE A 60 -5.17 -18.10 -12.95
C PHE A 60 -5.08 -16.58 -12.86
N PHE A 61 -4.04 -16.00 -13.48
CA PHE A 61 -3.74 -14.59 -13.38
C PHE A 61 -3.25 -14.03 -14.71
N ASN A 62 -3.74 -12.84 -15.06
CA ASN A 62 -3.32 -12.12 -16.25
C ASN A 62 -2.85 -10.71 -15.83
N PRO A 63 -1.55 -10.39 -15.96
CA PRO A 63 -1.02 -9.08 -15.58
C PRO A 63 -1.67 -7.91 -16.32
N GLU A 64 -2.13 -8.13 -17.56
CA GLU A 64 -2.79 -7.09 -18.35
C GLU A 64 -4.19 -6.71 -17.83
N MET A 65 -4.75 -7.51 -16.92
CA MET A 65 -6.07 -7.32 -16.32
C MET A 65 -6.00 -6.79 -14.88
N GLU A 66 -4.81 -6.43 -14.40
CA GLU A 66 -4.65 -5.84 -13.07
C GLU A 66 -5.22 -4.42 -13.01
N GLU A 67 -5.88 -4.12 -11.89
CA GLU A 67 -6.34 -2.77 -11.57
C GLU A 67 -5.76 -2.36 -10.22
N TYR A 68 -4.96 -1.30 -10.22
CA TYR A 68 -4.39 -0.70 -9.01
C TYR A 68 -5.21 0.52 -8.61
N VAL A 69 -5.68 0.54 -7.37
CA VAL A 69 -6.44 1.67 -6.80
C VAL A 69 -5.67 2.24 -5.62
N GLU A 70 -5.11 3.43 -5.80
CA GLU A 70 -4.47 4.18 -4.71
C GLU A 70 -5.50 5.10 -4.03
N ILE A 71 -5.62 5.00 -2.71
CA ILE A 71 -6.34 5.98 -1.89
C ILE A 71 -5.29 6.92 -1.29
N PRO A 72 -5.27 8.20 -1.69
CA PRO A 72 -4.27 9.13 -1.18
C PRO A 72 -4.43 9.28 0.33
N SER A 73 -3.31 9.23 1.04
CA SER A 73 -3.28 9.51 2.47
C SER A 73 -3.42 11.00 2.74
N ASP A 74 -3.92 11.34 3.93
CA ASP A 74 -4.01 12.73 4.36
C ASP A 74 -2.61 13.35 4.43
N SER A 75 -2.43 14.51 3.77
CA SER A 75 -1.16 15.24 3.76
C SER A 75 -1.13 16.30 4.87
N GLY A 76 0.01 16.45 5.55
CA GLY A 76 0.21 17.50 6.56
C GLY A 76 -0.41 17.23 7.93
N ILE A 77 -1.01 16.06 8.14
CA ILE A 77 -1.58 15.64 9.42
C ILE A 77 -0.75 14.47 9.95
N THR A 78 -0.34 14.52 11.22
CA THR A 78 0.34 13.37 11.84
C THR A 78 -0.67 12.26 12.11
N PHE A 79 -0.27 11.00 11.92
CA PHE A 79 -1.18 9.85 12.04
C PHE A 79 -1.87 9.73 13.41
N ASN A 80 -1.30 10.33 14.45
CA ASN A 80 -1.92 10.44 15.78
C ASN A 80 -3.19 11.30 15.79
N VAL A 81 -3.30 12.29 14.90
CA VAL A 81 -4.44 13.21 14.88
C VAL A 81 -5.69 12.53 14.31
N LYS A 82 -5.51 11.61 13.36
CA LYS A 82 -6.56 10.81 12.71
C LYS A 82 -6.11 9.34 12.57
N PRO A 83 -6.12 8.54 13.64
CA PRO A 83 -5.61 7.15 13.62
C PRO A 83 -6.43 6.22 12.73
N LYS A 84 -7.70 6.55 12.44
CA LYS A 84 -8.53 5.85 11.43
C LYS A 84 -8.10 6.08 9.98
N MET A 85 -7.23 7.07 9.72
CA MET A 85 -6.71 7.39 8.38
C MET A 85 -7.83 7.29 7.32
N ASN A 86 -7.58 6.56 6.23
CA ASN A 86 -8.57 6.26 5.19
C ASN A 86 -8.90 4.75 5.14
N ALA A 87 -8.73 4.01 6.24
CA ALA A 87 -9.02 2.57 6.28
C ALA A 87 -10.46 2.21 5.92
N LEU A 88 -11.42 3.04 6.35
CA LEU A 88 -12.82 2.84 5.98
C LEU A 88 -13.02 2.98 4.48
N GLU A 89 -12.43 4.00 3.84
CA GLU A 89 -12.52 4.17 2.39
C GLU A 89 -11.87 2.99 1.64
N ILE A 90 -10.72 2.51 2.12
CA ILE A 90 -10.04 1.34 1.54
C ILE A 90 -10.95 0.11 1.63
N ALA A 91 -11.50 -0.16 2.81
CA ALA A 91 -12.40 -1.29 3.02
C ALA A 91 -13.69 -1.17 2.22
N GLU A 92 -14.27 0.02 2.06
CA GLU A 92 -15.48 0.21 1.24
C GLU A 92 -15.23 -0.04 -0.23
N LYS A 93 -14.09 0.43 -0.79
CA LYS A 93 -13.73 0.14 -2.18
C LYS A 93 -13.50 -1.36 -2.39
N ALA A 94 -12.79 -2.01 -1.47
CA ALA A 94 -12.56 -3.44 -1.50
C ALA A 94 -13.88 -4.23 -1.37
N ARG A 95 -14.75 -3.87 -0.43
CA ARG A 95 -16.09 -4.46 -0.27
C ARG A 95 -16.90 -4.35 -1.56
N ASN A 96 -16.94 -3.17 -2.18
CA ASN A 96 -17.66 -2.98 -3.43
C ASN A 96 -17.06 -3.80 -4.59
N ALA A 97 -15.75 -4.01 -4.61
CA ALA A 97 -15.11 -4.89 -5.60
C ALA A 97 -15.48 -6.36 -5.40
N ILE A 98 -15.52 -6.82 -4.14
CA ILE A 98 -15.97 -8.17 -3.75
C ILE A 98 -17.41 -8.38 -4.19
N LEU A 99 -18.33 -7.50 -3.78
CA LEU A 99 -19.77 -7.63 -4.07
C LEU A 99 -20.09 -7.57 -5.57
N ARG A 100 -19.27 -6.88 -6.37
CA ARG A 100 -19.41 -6.85 -7.83
C ARG A 100 -18.89 -8.11 -8.52
N ALA A 101 -18.20 -9.01 -7.80
CA ALA A 101 -17.54 -10.18 -8.34
C ALA A 101 -16.66 -9.86 -9.57
N LYS A 102 -16.04 -8.67 -9.59
CA LYS A 102 -15.28 -8.17 -10.74
C LYS A 102 -13.93 -8.88 -10.87
N PHE A 103 -13.35 -9.31 -9.75
CA PHE A 103 -12.01 -9.87 -9.68
C PHE A 103 -12.05 -11.24 -9.00
N HIS A 104 -11.19 -12.15 -9.46
CA HIS A 104 -10.99 -13.46 -8.82
C HIS A 104 -10.15 -13.38 -7.54
N GLN A 105 -9.29 -12.36 -7.45
CA GLN A 105 -8.40 -12.15 -6.32
C GLN A 105 -8.32 -10.65 -6.02
N LEU A 106 -8.29 -10.32 -4.73
CA LEU A 106 -8.16 -8.95 -4.25
C LEU A 106 -7.09 -8.90 -3.16
N HIS A 107 -6.09 -8.03 -3.32
CA HIS A 107 -5.07 -7.77 -2.30
C HIS A 107 -5.28 -6.38 -1.73
N VAL A 108 -5.39 -6.27 -0.40
CA VAL A 108 -5.72 -5.01 0.28
C VAL A 108 -4.78 -4.82 1.46
N ASN A 109 -4.18 -3.64 1.55
CA ASN A 109 -3.36 -3.23 2.70
C ASN A 109 -4.13 -2.21 3.55
N LEU A 110 -4.20 -2.42 4.86
CA LEU A 110 -4.78 -1.49 5.83
C LEU A 110 -3.65 -0.94 6.73
N PRO A 111 -3.11 0.25 6.44
CA PRO A 111 -1.84 0.71 7.01
C PRO A 111 -1.93 1.20 8.45
N ASN A 112 -3.14 1.42 8.97
CA ASN A 112 -3.39 2.18 10.19
C ASN A 112 -2.63 1.66 11.43
N SER A 113 -2.58 0.35 11.63
CA SER A 113 -1.96 -0.23 12.82
C SER A 113 -0.45 0.01 12.84
N ASP A 114 0.20 -0.09 11.69
CA ASP A 114 1.64 0.15 11.52
C ASP A 114 1.96 1.65 11.64
N MET A 115 1.25 2.48 10.87
CA MET A 115 1.50 3.93 10.81
C MET A 115 1.24 4.63 12.15
N VAL A 116 0.22 4.20 12.91
CA VAL A 116 -0.05 4.70 14.26
C VAL A 116 0.91 4.08 15.27
N GLY A 117 1.29 2.81 15.12
CA GLY A 117 2.29 2.16 15.98
C GLY A 117 3.65 2.87 15.95
N HIS A 118 4.07 3.33 14.78
CA HIS A 118 5.32 4.07 14.59
C HIS A 118 5.36 5.45 15.28
N THR A 119 4.23 5.98 15.74
CA THR A 119 4.23 7.24 16.49
C THR A 119 4.56 7.06 17.97
N GLY A 120 4.52 5.82 18.47
CA GLY A 120 4.67 5.50 19.90
C GLY A 120 3.52 5.96 20.79
N TYR A 121 2.42 6.51 20.23
CA TYR A 121 1.30 7.06 21.00
C TYR A 121 0.08 6.13 20.97
N LEU A 122 0.17 5.01 21.69
CA LEU A 122 -0.87 3.97 21.69
C LEU A 122 -2.21 4.42 22.30
N GLY A 123 -2.20 5.41 23.20
CA GLY A 123 -3.40 5.86 23.92
C GLY A 123 -4.55 6.26 23.00
N ARG A 124 -4.26 7.03 21.94
CA ARG A 124 -5.29 7.46 20.98
C ARG A 124 -5.87 6.34 20.13
N TRP A 125 -5.12 5.27 19.90
CA TRP A 125 -5.61 4.12 19.15
C TRP A 125 -6.72 3.40 19.92
N PHE A 126 -6.48 3.20 21.23
CA PHE A 126 -7.47 2.58 22.11
C PHE A 126 -8.70 3.49 22.29
N GLU A 127 -8.50 4.78 22.56
CA GLU A 127 -9.59 5.75 22.74
C GLU A 127 -10.55 5.80 21.53
N GLU A 128 -10.04 5.75 20.29
CA GLU A 128 -10.87 5.75 19.09
C GLU A 128 -11.45 4.37 18.72
N SER A 129 -10.87 3.29 19.24
CA SER A 129 -11.40 1.93 19.12
C SER A 129 -12.50 1.64 20.15
N GLU A 130 -12.46 2.30 21.30
CA GLU A 130 -13.33 2.05 22.48
C GLU A 130 -14.44 3.10 22.71
N THR A 131 -14.57 4.14 21.88
CA THR A 131 -15.70 5.09 21.98
C THR A 131 -17.03 4.35 22.18
N PRO A 132 -17.98 4.79 23.05
CA PRO A 132 -19.30 4.16 23.16
C PRO A 132 -20.09 4.45 21.87
N GLY A 133 -20.26 3.43 21.01
CA GLY A 133 -20.57 3.60 19.58
C GLY A 133 -19.42 3.15 18.66
N GLY A 134 -18.35 2.61 19.26
CA GLY A 134 -17.23 1.93 18.66
C GLY A 134 -17.77 0.97 17.65
N LEU A 135 -17.11 0.95 16.49
CA LEU A 135 -17.59 0.26 15.31
C LEU A 135 -18.15 -1.09 15.75
N ASN A 136 -19.49 -1.26 15.72
CA ASN A 136 -20.07 -2.61 15.76
C ASN A 136 -19.22 -3.44 14.78
N ALA A 137 -18.93 -4.71 15.08
CA ALA A 137 -18.07 -5.51 14.23
C ALA A 137 -18.37 -5.28 12.74
N ASP A 138 -19.67 -5.17 12.41
CA ASP A 138 -20.32 -4.83 11.14
C ASP A 138 -19.89 -3.51 10.44
N VAL A 139 -19.52 -2.44 11.16
CA VAL A 139 -19.10 -1.15 10.58
C VAL A 139 -17.58 -0.95 10.57
N SER A 140 -16.81 -1.87 11.15
CA SER A 140 -15.34 -1.82 11.07
C SER A 140 -14.85 -2.11 9.65
N PRO A 141 -13.66 -1.59 9.24
CA PRO A 141 -13.07 -1.90 7.94
C PRO A 141 -13.00 -3.41 7.66
N MET A 142 -12.63 -4.20 8.67
CA MET A 142 -12.55 -5.66 8.54
C MET A 142 -13.91 -6.35 8.53
N GLY A 143 -14.84 -5.94 9.39
CA GLY A 143 -16.15 -6.59 9.44
C GLY A 143 -16.97 -6.37 8.18
N GLY A 144 -16.86 -5.19 7.56
CA GLY A 144 -17.48 -4.96 6.25
C GLY A 144 -16.95 -5.86 5.14
N LEU A 145 -15.66 -6.25 5.20
CA LEU A 145 -15.06 -7.21 4.26
C LEU A 145 -15.51 -8.64 4.52
N LEU A 146 -15.49 -9.07 5.79
CA LEU A 146 -15.95 -10.40 6.20
C LEU A 146 -17.44 -10.62 5.89
N GLN A 147 -18.26 -9.58 6.01
CA GLN A 147 -19.67 -9.67 5.62
C GLN A 147 -19.82 -9.88 4.11
N ALA A 148 -19.09 -9.11 3.30
CA ALA A 148 -19.12 -9.27 1.84
C ALA A 148 -18.59 -10.64 1.39
N GLU A 149 -17.61 -11.21 2.09
CA GLU A 149 -17.14 -12.58 1.85
C GLU A 149 -18.27 -13.59 2.00
N VAL A 150 -19.03 -13.53 3.09
CA VAL A 150 -20.16 -14.43 3.33
C VAL A 150 -21.23 -14.27 2.25
N GLU A 151 -21.50 -13.04 1.81
CA GLU A 151 -22.49 -12.75 0.77
C GLU A 151 -22.12 -13.35 -0.60
N VAL A 152 -20.84 -13.34 -0.96
CA VAL A 152 -20.37 -13.87 -2.26
C VAL A 152 -19.92 -15.33 -2.18
N ASN A 153 -20.02 -15.97 -1.01
CA ASN A 153 -19.46 -17.29 -0.74
C ASN A 153 -17.96 -17.39 -1.10
N GLY A 154 -17.22 -16.35 -0.71
CA GLY A 154 -15.79 -16.18 -0.97
C GLY A 154 -14.92 -16.77 0.13
N SER A 155 -13.64 -16.40 0.12
CA SER A 155 -12.69 -16.70 1.19
C SER A 155 -11.74 -15.53 1.41
N ILE A 156 -11.57 -15.08 2.66
CA ILE A 156 -10.60 -14.05 3.03
C ILE A 156 -9.49 -14.66 3.89
N PHE A 157 -8.24 -14.33 3.55
CA PHE A 157 -7.08 -14.62 4.36
C PHE A 157 -6.54 -13.31 4.95
N VAL A 158 -6.36 -13.28 6.27
CA VAL A 158 -5.82 -12.12 6.99
C VAL A 158 -4.44 -12.47 7.50
N SER A 159 -3.46 -11.65 7.14
CA SER A 159 -2.06 -11.75 7.56
C SER A 159 -1.58 -10.39 8.08
N LYS A 160 -0.56 -10.42 8.93
CA LYS A 160 0.22 -9.25 9.31
C LYS A 160 1.69 -9.59 9.07
N GLU A 161 2.40 -8.68 8.41
CA GLU A 161 3.87 -8.71 8.29
C GLU A 161 4.54 -8.02 9.49
#